data_AF-A0A4R0Z720-F1
#
_entry.id   AF-A0A4R0Z720-F1
#
_cell.length_a   1.000
_cell.length_b   1.000
_cell.length_c   1.000
_cell.angle_alpha   90.00
_cell.angle_beta   90.00
_cell.angle_gamma   90.00
#
_symmetry.space_group_name_H-M   'P 1'
#
loop_
_entity.id
_entity.type
_entity.pdbx_description
1 polymer ?
#
loop_
_entity_poly.entity_id
_entity_poly.type
_entity_poly.pdbx_seq_one_letter_code
_entity_poly.pdbx_strand_id
1 'polypeptide(L)'
;MIQSSCDCPYDQGTCKHEVAVYYWLRNRLSPGSPFDLAKELSKLKKAELIDVMLKLVHDPDIHHRLAHDFTPPSSNPKTFVQVCEREIVGKFSNGTIHQQEMKTLKRYLFRKINVIQSDENPISRLFNSISFLDIVTPTIMRCETFIHLLFAVRDEITDLMVSAIEEIPKAERDMVLQRFILIWHELHLAVYHDVHVQLLKGIVPIYEGDKTFLIDQIDRFRNTHAEASDLEHLDEFTKVLTEES
;
A
#
# COMPACT_ATOMS: atom_id res chain seq x y z
N MET A 1 33.94 18.17 3.81
CA MET A 1 32.89 17.43 3.09
C MET A 1 33.57 16.29 2.35
N ILE A 2 33.25 15.05 2.69
CA ILE A 2 33.64 13.90 1.85
C ILE A 2 32.53 13.79 0.82
N GLN A 3 32.78 14.24 -0.41
CA GLN A 3 31.88 13.97 -1.53
C GLN A 3 32.14 12.53 -1.99
N SER A 4 31.19 11.63 -1.76
CA SER A 4 31.17 10.32 -2.41
C SER A 4 30.13 10.34 -3.52
N SER A 5 30.57 10.36 -4.76
CA SER A 5 29.71 10.09 -5.92
C SER A 5 29.47 8.58 -5.97
N CYS A 6 28.27 8.14 -5.61
CA CYS A 6 27.84 6.78 -5.86
C CYS A 6 27.22 6.74 -7.26
N ASP A 7 27.79 5.95 -8.18
CA ASP A 7 27.22 5.65 -9.50
C ASP A 7 26.01 4.70 -9.36
N CYS A 8 25.03 5.09 -8.54
CA CYS A 8 23.79 4.35 -8.37
C CYS A 8 22.83 4.76 -9.48
N PRO A 9 22.20 3.82 -10.22
CA PRO A 9 21.26 4.13 -11.29
C PRO A 9 19.91 4.70 -10.79
N TYR A 10 19.81 5.03 -9.50
CA TYR A 10 18.63 5.61 -8.88
C TYR A 10 19.00 6.97 -8.28
N ASP A 11 18.62 8.04 -8.98
CA ASP A 11 18.89 9.44 -8.63
C ASP A 11 17.91 10.02 -7.59
N GLN A 12 16.98 9.23 -7.07
CA GLN A 12 15.90 9.68 -6.19
C GLN A 12 15.94 8.97 -4.83
N GLY A 13 16.62 9.60 -3.86
CA GLY A 13 16.61 9.20 -2.44
C GLY A 13 17.91 8.54 -1.94
N THR A 14 17.91 8.24 -0.63
CA THR A 14 19.05 7.64 0.09
C THR A 14 19.48 6.34 -0.58
N CYS A 15 20.68 6.32 -1.15
CA CYS A 15 21.17 5.20 -1.94
C CYS A 15 21.28 3.94 -1.08
N LYS A 16 20.97 2.75 -1.63
CA LYS A 16 21.10 1.46 -0.91
C LYS A 16 22.49 1.28 -0.28
N HIS A 17 23.52 1.86 -0.87
CA HIS A 17 24.89 1.89 -0.32
C HIS A 17 25.03 2.83 0.87
N GLU A 18 24.38 4.00 0.87
CA GLU A 18 24.37 4.90 2.03
C GLU A 18 23.63 4.28 3.20
N VAL A 19 22.53 3.57 2.95
CA VAL A 19 21.82 2.79 3.97
C VAL A 19 22.70 1.65 4.50
N ALA A 20 23.38 0.92 3.62
CA ALA A 20 24.30 -0.15 4.01
C ALA A 20 25.51 0.38 4.81
N VAL A 21 26.09 1.51 4.39
CA VAL A 21 27.19 2.18 5.09
C VAL A 21 26.71 2.74 6.43
N TYR A 22 25.51 3.30 6.50
CA TYR A 22 24.91 3.75 7.76
C TYR A 22 24.71 2.59 8.73
N TYR A 23 24.14 1.46 8.30
CA TYR A 23 23.99 0.28 9.17
C TYR A 23 25.33 -0.33 9.56
N TRP A 24 26.31 -0.37 8.65
CA TRP A 24 27.65 -0.85 8.95
C TRP A 24 28.38 0.06 9.95
N LEU A 25 28.27 1.39 9.79
CA LEU A 25 28.82 2.38 10.72
C LEU A 25 28.09 2.33 12.06
N ARG A 26 26.76 2.26 12.08
CA ARG A 26 25.95 2.06 13.30
C ARG A 26 26.39 0.82 14.06
N ASN A 27 26.59 -0.30 13.35
CA ASN A 27 27.02 -1.57 13.94
C ASN A 27 28.48 -1.52 14.45
N ARG A 28 29.33 -0.64 13.91
CA ARG A 28 30.70 -0.43 14.38
C ARG A 28 30.84 0.63 15.47
N LEU A 29 29.98 1.64 15.48
CA LEU A 29 30.07 2.81 16.35
C LEU A 29 29.20 2.72 17.61
N SER A 30 28.28 1.76 17.69
CA SER A 30 27.55 1.46 18.92
C SER A 30 28.14 0.22 19.60
N PRO A 31 29.01 0.37 20.62
CA PRO A 31 29.47 -0.76 21.43
C PRO A 31 28.38 -1.07 22.45
N GLY A 32 27.31 -1.70 21.99
CA GLY A 32 26.22 -2.19 22.83
C GLY A 32 25.62 -3.42 22.18
N SER A 33 25.58 -4.52 22.92
CA SER A 33 24.86 -5.75 22.55
C SER A 33 23.57 -5.41 21.80
N PRO A 34 23.26 -6.04 20.64
CA PRO A 34 21.98 -5.83 20.00
C PRO A 34 20.90 -6.16 21.03
N PHE A 35 20.12 -5.15 21.39
CA PHE A 35 18.95 -5.35 22.23
C PHE A 35 17.98 -6.23 21.44
N ASP A 36 17.96 -7.50 21.77
CA ASP A 36 17.08 -8.48 21.13
C ASP A 36 15.68 -8.32 21.72
N LEU A 37 14.91 -7.42 21.10
CA LEU A 37 13.53 -7.14 21.49
C LEU A 37 12.69 -8.42 21.52
N ALA A 38 12.90 -9.36 20.58
CA ALA A 38 12.16 -10.61 20.55
C ALA A 38 12.47 -11.47 21.80
N LYS A 39 13.74 -11.54 22.18
CA LYS A 39 14.17 -12.24 23.40
C LYS A 39 13.61 -11.57 24.66
N GLU A 40 13.58 -10.25 24.76
CA GLU A 40 13.04 -9.57 25.93
C GLU A 40 11.52 -9.68 26.03
N LEU A 41 10.80 -9.54 24.90
CA LEU A 41 9.34 -9.75 24.85
C LEU A 41 8.94 -11.18 25.22
N SER A 42 9.77 -12.19 24.88
CA SER A 42 9.49 -13.59 25.21
C SER A 42 9.54 -13.90 26.71
N LYS A 43 10.16 -13.03 27.53
CA LYS A 43 10.23 -13.18 28.98
C LYS A 43 9.00 -12.62 29.71
N LEU A 44 8.19 -11.81 29.02
CA LEU A 44 7.01 -11.18 29.59
C LEU A 44 5.86 -12.18 29.71
N LYS A 45 5.08 -12.06 30.78
CA LYS A 45 3.82 -12.79 30.94
C LYS A 45 2.75 -12.17 30.03
N LYS A 46 1.71 -12.96 29.73
CA LYS A 46 0.60 -12.52 28.87
C LYS A 46 -0.01 -11.18 29.30
N ALA A 47 -0.19 -10.94 30.61
CA ALA A 47 -0.74 -9.68 31.11
C ALA A 47 0.20 -8.48 30.84
N GLU A 48 1.51 -8.68 30.98
CA GLU A 48 2.52 -7.65 30.74
C GLU A 48 2.65 -7.33 29.24
N LEU A 49 2.52 -8.34 28.38
CA LEU A 49 2.43 -8.15 26.93
C LEU A 49 1.18 -7.36 26.53
N ILE A 50 0.03 -7.66 27.15
CA ILE A 50 -1.21 -6.91 26.91
C ILE A 50 -1.03 -5.45 27.32
N ASP A 51 -0.42 -5.15 28.45
CA ASP A 51 -0.16 -3.77 28.88
C ASP A 51 0.80 -3.03 27.93
N VAL A 52 1.82 -3.71 27.40
CA VAL A 52 2.70 -3.14 26.36
C VAL A 52 1.91 -2.85 25.10
N MET A 53 1.07 -3.77 24.64
CA MET A 53 0.21 -3.56 23.46
C MET A 53 -0.76 -2.39 23.68
N LEU A 54 -1.41 -2.30 24.83
CA LEU A 54 -2.34 -1.21 25.14
C LEU A 54 -1.64 0.16 25.17
N LYS A 55 -0.39 0.23 25.64
CA LYS A 55 0.41 1.46 25.56
C LYS A 55 0.74 1.85 24.12
N LEU A 56 1.02 0.87 23.26
CA LEU A 56 1.31 1.07 21.83
C LEU A 56 0.04 1.41 21.02
N VAL A 57 -1.14 1.03 21.49
CA VAL A 57 -2.43 1.39 20.86
C VAL A 57 -2.72 2.89 20.95
N HIS A 58 -2.08 3.62 21.86
CA HIS A 58 -2.20 5.08 21.95
C HIS A 58 -1.19 5.82 21.07
N ASP A 59 -0.26 5.11 20.43
CA ASP A 59 0.65 5.65 19.43
C ASP A 59 -0.05 5.65 18.06
N PRO A 60 -0.30 6.82 17.43
CA PRO A 60 -1.02 6.90 16.16
C PRO A 60 -0.43 6.03 15.06
N ASP A 61 0.90 5.95 14.95
CA ASP A 61 1.59 5.20 13.89
C ASP A 61 1.45 3.68 14.05
N ILE A 62 1.24 3.22 15.29
CA ILE A 62 1.14 1.79 15.61
C ILE A 62 -0.32 1.36 15.76
N HIS A 63 -1.19 2.25 16.22
CA HIS A 63 -2.62 2.03 16.38
C HIS A 63 -3.25 1.51 15.09
N HIS A 64 -2.99 2.16 13.96
CA HIS A 64 -3.60 1.78 12.69
C HIS A 64 -3.16 0.39 12.22
N ARG A 65 -1.89 0.02 12.43
CA ARG A 65 -1.36 -1.31 12.10
C ARG A 65 -1.96 -2.40 12.98
N LEU A 66 -2.10 -2.14 14.28
CA LEU A 66 -2.76 -3.06 15.21
C LEU A 66 -4.26 -3.19 14.92
N ALA A 67 -4.96 -2.08 14.66
CA ALA A 67 -6.37 -2.09 14.30
C ALA A 67 -6.62 -2.93 13.04
N HIS A 68 -5.74 -2.84 12.04
CA HIS A 68 -5.77 -3.67 10.84
C HIS A 68 -5.59 -5.17 11.15
N ASP A 69 -4.61 -5.52 11.99
CA ASP A 69 -4.30 -6.94 12.26
C ASP A 69 -5.33 -7.64 13.14
N PHE A 70 -6.03 -6.88 13.99
CA PHE A 70 -6.97 -7.39 14.99
C PHE A 70 -8.44 -7.01 14.70
N THR A 71 -8.78 -6.48 13.52
CA THR A 71 -10.19 -6.24 13.15
C THR A 71 -10.98 -7.56 13.20
N PRO A 72 -12.15 -7.63 13.87
CA PRO A 72 -13.00 -8.82 13.88
C PRO A 72 -13.38 -9.21 12.44
N PRO A 73 -13.42 -10.51 12.10
CA PRO A 73 -13.63 -10.96 10.74
C PRO A 73 -15.13 -10.91 10.40
N SER A 74 -15.67 -9.74 10.13
CA SER A 74 -16.86 -9.62 9.30
C SER A 74 -16.39 -9.58 7.85
N SER A 75 -16.27 -10.76 7.21
CA SER A 75 -15.68 -11.01 5.88
C SER A 75 -14.17 -10.69 5.79
N ASN A 76 -13.32 -11.72 5.72
CA ASN A 76 -11.88 -11.58 5.95
C ASN A 76 -11.11 -11.40 4.63
N PRO A 77 -10.70 -10.19 4.21
CA PRO A 77 -9.84 -9.98 3.03
C PRO A 77 -8.55 -10.82 3.08
N LYS A 78 -8.06 -11.20 4.27
CA LYS A 78 -6.92 -12.13 4.42
C LYS A 78 -7.17 -13.50 3.74
N THR A 79 -8.42 -13.98 3.62
CA THR A 79 -8.70 -15.23 2.88
C THR A 79 -8.67 -15.03 1.37
N PHE A 80 -9.16 -13.90 0.85
CA PHE A 80 -9.12 -13.58 -0.58
C PHE A 80 -7.67 -13.43 -1.07
N VAL A 81 -6.85 -12.70 -0.30
CA VAL A 81 -5.41 -12.51 -0.54
C VAL A 81 -4.67 -13.85 -0.58
N GLN A 82 -4.81 -14.67 0.47
CA GLN A 82 -4.14 -15.97 0.56
C GLN A 82 -4.56 -16.93 -0.55
N VAL A 83 -5.83 -16.88 -0.97
CA VAL A 83 -6.31 -17.67 -2.11
C VAL A 83 -5.65 -17.18 -3.40
N CYS A 84 -5.64 -15.87 -3.65
CA CYS A 84 -5.06 -15.30 -4.87
C CYS A 84 -3.56 -15.57 -4.97
N GLU A 85 -2.81 -15.36 -3.88
CA GLU A 85 -1.38 -15.67 -3.80
C GLU A 85 -1.13 -17.16 -4.09
N ARG A 86 -1.85 -18.06 -3.42
CA ARG A 86 -1.69 -19.51 -3.61
C ARG A 86 -2.01 -19.93 -5.04
N GLU A 87 -3.06 -19.38 -5.63
CA GLU A 87 -3.43 -19.67 -7.01
C GLU A 87 -2.41 -19.14 -8.01
N ILE A 88 -1.83 -17.97 -7.74
CA ILE A 88 -0.81 -17.37 -8.61
C ILE A 88 0.49 -18.18 -8.52
N VAL A 89 1.01 -18.40 -7.30
CA VAL A 89 2.23 -19.18 -7.06
C VAL A 89 2.07 -20.64 -7.53
N GLY A 90 0.87 -21.21 -7.37
CA GLY A 90 0.58 -22.59 -7.78
C GLY A 90 0.39 -22.77 -9.29
N LYS A 91 -0.05 -21.73 -10.02
CA LYS A 91 -0.33 -21.82 -11.47
C LYS A 91 0.77 -21.26 -12.36
N PHE A 92 1.58 -20.32 -11.86
CA PHE A 92 2.57 -19.60 -12.65
C PHE A 92 3.93 -19.71 -11.96
N SER A 93 4.87 -20.41 -12.59
CA SER A 93 6.14 -20.82 -11.99
C SER A 93 7.04 -19.64 -11.61
N ASN A 94 7.89 -19.82 -10.59
CA ASN A 94 8.89 -18.85 -10.17
C ASN A 94 9.95 -18.63 -11.27
N GLY A 95 9.82 -17.55 -12.04
CA GLY A 95 10.93 -16.99 -12.82
C GLY A 95 10.50 -16.27 -14.09
N THR A 96 9.61 -16.86 -14.90
CA THR A 96 9.19 -16.26 -16.18
C THR A 96 7.87 -16.91 -16.62
N ILE A 97 6.83 -16.12 -16.88
CA ILE A 97 5.58 -16.63 -17.45
C ILE A 97 5.73 -16.71 -18.97
N HIS A 98 5.54 -17.91 -19.53
CA HIS A 98 5.67 -18.11 -20.97
C HIS A 98 4.49 -17.50 -21.73
N GLN A 99 4.69 -17.06 -22.98
CA GLN A 99 3.64 -16.48 -23.82
C GLN A 99 2.39 -17.38 -23.94
N GLN A 100 2.57 -18.71 -23.88
CA GLN A 100 1.49 -19.69 -23.92
C GLN A 100 0.58 -19.65 -22.68
N GLU A 101 1.12 -19.23 -21.53
CA GLU A 101 0.40 -19.10 -20.26
C GLU A 101 -0.31 -17.75 -20.15
N MET A 102 0.05 -16.77 -20.99
CA MET A 102 -0.49 -15.40 -20.95
C MET A 102 -2.01 -15.34 -21.11
N LYS A 103 -2.57 -16.17 -21.98
CA LYS A 103 -4.04 -16.25 -22.18
C LYS A 103 -4.73 -16.76 -20.91
N THR A 104 -4.13 -17.72 -20.24
CA THR A 104 -4.65 -18.31 -18.99
C THR A 104 -4.52 -17.32 -17.84
N LEU A 105 -3.38 -16.63 -17.74
CA LEU A 105 -3.16 -15.56 -16.77
C LEU A 105 -4.17 -14.43 -16.95
N LYS A 106 -4.30 -13.87 -18.17
CA LYS A 106 -5.29 -12.82 -18.46
C LYS A 106 -6.70 -13.27 -18.05
N ARG A 107 -7.12 -14.47 -18.45
CA ARG A 107 -8.44 -15.00 -18.06
C ARG A 107 -8.61 -15.11 -16.55
N TYR A 108 -7.58 -15.55 -15.84
CA TYR A 108 -7.60 -15.66 -14.39
C TYR A 108 -7.73 -14.27 -13.72
N LEU A 109 -6.91 -13.31 -14.14
CA LEU A 109 -6.90 -11.96 -13.59
C LEU A 109 -8.26 -11.28 -13.76
N PHE A 110 -8.80 -11.25 -14.99
CA PHE A 110 -10.11 -10.65 -15.26
C PHE A 110 -11.27 -11.41 -14.59
N ARG A 111 -11.16 -12.72 -14.40
CA ARG A 111 -12.15 -13.46 -13.59
C ARG A 111 -12.14 -13.00 -12.13
N LYS A 112 -10.98 -12.69 -11.57
CA LYS A 112 -10.86 -12.17 -10.20
C LYS A 112 -11.37 -10.75 -10.08
N ILE A 113 -11.07 -9.89 -11.07
CA ILE A 113 -11.65 -8.54 -11.18
C ILE A 113 -13.19 -8.63 -11.16
N ASN A 114 -13.79 -9.50 -11.99
CA ASN A 114 -15.25 -9.68 -12.00
C ASN A 114 -15.82 -10.16 -10.65
N VAL A 115 -15.08 -11.02 -9.92
CA VAL A 115 -15.49 -11.46 -8.58
C VAL A 115 -15.50 -10.30 -7.60
N ILE A 116 -14.47 -9.44 -7.64
CA ILE A 116 -14.40 -8.23 -6.81
C ILE A 116 -15.54 -7.29 -7.19
N GLN A 117 -15.72 -7.00 -8.48
CA GLN A 117 -16.78 -6.12 -8.98
C GLN A 117 -18.18 -6.55 -8.55
N SER A 118 -18.43 -7.87 -8.47
CA SER A 118 -19.72 -8.44 -8.10
C SER A 118 -20.00 -8.43 -6.59
N ASP A 119 -19.06 -8.01 -5.75
CA ASP A 119 -19.27 -7.89 -4.31
C ASP A 119 -20.14 -6.66 -4.02
N GLU A 120 -21.27 -6.88 -3.35
CA GLU A 120 -22.23 -5.82 -3.02
C GLU A 120 -21.70 -4.86 -1.95
N ASN A 121 -20.67 -5.26 -1.19
CA ASN A 121 -20.10 -4.42 -0.14
C ASN A 121 -18.98 -3.53 -0.71
N PRO A 122 -19.17 -2.19 -0.78
CA PRO A 122 -18.17 -1.27 -1.34
C PRO A 122 -16.86 -1.27 -0.54
N ILE A 123 -16.92 -1.45 0.78
CA ILE A 123 -15.73 -1.52 1.63
C ILE A 123 -14.92 -2.77 1.29
N SER A 124 -15.59 -3.92 1.14
CA SER A 124 -14.95 -5.18 0.74
C SER A 124 -14.34 -5.07 -0.66
N ARG A 125 -15.06 -4.46 -1.62
CA ARG A 125 -14.52 -4.17 -2.96
C ARG A 125 -13.25 -3.35 -2.91
N LEU A 126 -13.26 -2.24 -2.17
CA LEU A 126 -12.12 -1.34 -2.06
C LEU A 126 -10.87 -2.08 -1.53
N PHE A 127 -11.00 -2.80 -0.41
CA PHE A 127 -9.87 -3.50 0.19
C PHE A 127 -9.44 -4.74 -0.59
N ASN A 128 -10.35 -5.47 -1.25
CA ASN A 128 -10.00 -6.59 -2.10
C ASN A 128 -9.30 -6.12 -3.39
N SER A 129 -9.73 -5.00 -3.97
CA SER A 129 -9.09 -4.40 -5.15
C SER A 129 -7.63 -4.03 -4.89
N ILE A 130 -7.38 -3.25 -3.84
CA ILE A 130 -6.00 -2.81 -3.53
C ILE A 130 -5.10 -4.00 -3.17
N SER A 131 -5.61 -4.96 -2.40
CA SER A 131 -4.85 -6.16 -2.04
C SER A 131 -4.57 -7.03 -3.26
N PHE A 132 -5.54 -7.17 -4.18
CA PHE A 132 -5.34 -7.89 -5.42
C PHE A 132 -4.24 -7.24 -6.27
N LEU A 133 -4.27 -5.91 -6.40
CA LEU A 133 -3.30 -5.16 -7.19
C LEU A 133 -1.87 -5.32 -6.65
N ASP A 134 -1.69 -5.28 -5.33
CA ASP A 134 -0.39 -5.49 -4.68
C ASP A 134 0.16 -6.90 -4.91
N ILE A 135 -0.68 -7.94 -4.83
CA ILE A 135 -0.25 -9.33 -5.07
C ILE A 135 0.11 -9.57 -6.53
N VAL A 136 -0.71 -9.06 -7.46
CA VAL A 136 -0.52 -9.36 -8.88
C VAL A 136 0.66 -8.59 -9.44
N THR A 137 0.87 -7.33 -9.03
CA THR A 137 1.91 -6.45 -9.60
C THR A 137 3.30 -7.10 -9.67
N PRO A 138 3.88 -7.66 -8.59
CA PRO A 138 5.19 -8.31 -8.65
C PRO A 138 5.23 -9.54 -9.55
N THR A 139 4.14 -10.32 -9.60
CA THR A 139 4.04 -11.50 -10.48
C THR A 139 4.04 -11.08 -11.93
N ILE A 140 3.24 -10.06 -12.21
CA ILE A 140 3.05 -9.45 -13.49
C ILE A 140 4.38 -8.89 -14.02
N MET A 141 5.07 -8.08 -13.22
CA MET A 141 6.34 -7.45 -13.60
C MET A 141 7.47 -8.44 -13.91
N ARG A 142 7.32 -9.73 -13.58
CA ARG A 142 8.31 -10.79 -13.87
C ARG A 142 8.23 -11.38 -15.28
N CYS A 143 7.36 -10.89 -16.16
CA CYS A 143 7.32 -11.42 -17.53
C CYS A 143 7.72 -10.37 -18.57
N GLU A 144 8.28 -10.86 -19.67
CA GLU A 144 8.92 -10.01 -20.68
C GLU A 144 7.92 -9.31 -21.62
N THR A 145 6.66 -9.75 -21.67
CA THR A 145 5.64 -9.31 -22.65
C THR A 145 4.53 -8.42 -22.05
N PHE A 146 4.82 -7.72 -20.94
CA PHE A 146 3.86 -7.64 -19.85
C PHE A 146 3.16 -6.30 -19.57
N ILE A 147 3.77 -5.17 -19.97
CA ILE A 147 3.31 -3.84 -19.57
C ILE A 147 1.84 -3.58 -19.91
N HIS A 148 1.35 -4.04 -21.07
CA HIS A 148 -0.04 -3.82 -21.47
C HIS A 148 -1.06 -4.60 -20.63
N LEU A 149 -0.75 -5.83 -20.21
CA LEU A 149 -1.65 -6.58 -19.33
C LEU A 149 -1.67 -5.98 -17.94
N LEU A 150 -0.52 -5.51 -17.47
CA LEU A 150 -0.42 -4.81 -16.19
C LEU A 150 -1.28 -3.55 -16.17
N PHE A 151 -1.12 -2.68 -17.17
CA PHE A 151 -1.91 -1.46 -17.28
C PHE A 151 -3.41 -1.77 -17.41
N ALA A 152 -3.80 -2.76 -18.21
CA ALA A 152 -5.20 -3.14 -18.30
C ALA A 152 -5.79 -3.62 -16.96
N VAL A 153 -5.04 -4.40 -16.17
CA VAL A 153 -5.50 -4.86 -14.84
C VAL A 153 -5.53 -3.70 -13.84
N ARG A 154 -4.51 -2.84 -13.88
CA ARG A 154 -4.40 -1.65 -13.04
C ARG A 154 -5.57 -0.70 -13.29
N ASP A 155 -5.88 -0.40 -14.54
CA ASP A 155 -6.93 0.55 -14.91
C ASP A 155 -8.30 0.04 -14.44
N GLU A 156 -8.63 -1.22 -14.72
CA GLU A 156 -9.88 -1.86 -14.27
C GLU A 156 -10.01 -1.89 -12.74
N ILE A 157 -8.93 -2.22 -12.01
CA ILE A 157 -8.96 -2.20 -10.54
C ILE A 157 -9.09 -0.76 -10.02
N THR A 158 -8.45 0.23 -10.67
CA THR A 158 -8.53 1.64 -10.25
C THR A 158 -9.95 2.15 -10.41
N ASP A 159 -10.60 1.87 -11.53
CA ASP A 159 -12.01 2.22 -11.75
C ASP A 159 -12.92 1.57 -10.69
N LEU A 160 -12.67 0.31 -10.33
CA LEU A 160 -13.40 -0.38 -9.26
C LEU A 160 -13.17 0.27 -7.89
N MET A 161 -11.94 0.71 -7.58
CA MET A 161 -11.65 1.39 -6.32
C MET A 161 -12.35 2.75 -6.25
N VAL A 162 -12.31 3.54 -7.32
CA VAL A 162 -12.99 4.84 -7.39
C VAL A 162 -14.50 4.67 -7.23
N SER A 163 -15.11 3.74 -7.98
CA SER A 163 -16.54 3.42 -7.84
C SER A 163 -16.89 2.94 -6.43
N ALA A 164 -16.05 2.10 -5.81
CA ALA A 164 -16.26 1.65 -4.45
C ALA A 164 -16.20 2.82 -3.45
N ILE A 165 -15.26 3.75 -3.61
CA ILE A 165 -15.11 4.95 -2.76
C ILE A 165 -16.38 5.81 -2.77
N GLU A 166 -16.97 6.03 -3.94
CA GLU A 166 -18.21 6.81 -4.11
C GLU A 166 -19.42 6.16 -3.44
N GLU A 167 -19.45 4.82 -3.38
CA GLU A 167 -20.55 4.04 -2.80
C GLU A 167 -20.44 3.83 -1.28
N ILE A 168 -19.31 4.20 -0.63
CA ILE A 168 -19.15 4.02 0.82
C ILE A 168 -20.18 4.90 1.58
N PRO A 169 -20.95 4.30 2.51
CA PRO A 169 -21.89 5.04 3.34
C PRO A 169 -21.22 6.20 4.08
N LYS A 170 -21.84 7.38 4.04
CA LYS A 170 -21.29 8.60 4.68
C LYS A 170 -20.90 8.40 6.15
N ALA A 171 -21.65 7.59 6.90
CA ALA A 171 -21.40 7.32 8.31
C ALA A 171 -20.08 6.56 8.59
N GLU A 172 -19.54 5.83 7.61
CA GLU A 172 -18.34 5.01 7.75
C GLU A 172 -17.15 5.55 6.93
N ARG A 173 -17.43 6.53 6.05
CA ARG A 173 -16.52 6.99 5.01
C ARG A 173 -15.16 7.41 5.53
N ASP A 174 -15.12 8.33 6.50
CA ASP A 174 -13.84 8.91 6.93
C ASP A 174 -12.92 7.85 7.55
N MET A 175 -13.47 6.98 8.41
CA MET A 175 -12.73 5.88 9.02
C MET A 175 -12.21 4.88 7.97
N VAL A 176 -13.05 4.53 7.00
CA VAL A 176 -12.67 3.60 5.92
C VAL A 176 -11.60 4.21 5.02
N LEU A 177 -11.76 5.48 4.62
CA LEU A 177 -10.81 6.16 3.74
C LEU A 177 -9.47 6.40 4.43
N GLN A 178 -9.45 6.81 5.70
CA GLN A 178 -8.20 6.92 6.48
C GLN A 178 -7.46 5.58 6.52
N ARG A 179 -8.17 4.48 6.83
CA ARG A 179 -7.58 3.14 6.81
C ARG A 179 -7.06 2.77 5.42
N PHE A 180 -7.83 3.05 4.38
CA PHE A 180 -7.46 2.76 3.00
C PHE A 180 -6.19 3.49 2.58
N ILE A 181 -6.10 4.80 2.84
CA ILE A 181 -4.95 5.63 2.49
C ILE A 181 -3.67 5.12 3.19
N LEU A 182 -3.77 4.74 4.46
CA LEU A 182 -2.63 4.19 5.20
C LEU A 182 -2.12 2.89 4.59
N ILE A 183 -3.01 1.95 4.27
CA ILE A 183 -2.63 0.70 3.60
C ILE A 183 -1.98 1.03 2.27
N TRP A 184 -2.62 1.87 1.48
CA TRP A 184 -2.21 2.19 0.13
C TRP A 184 -0.79 2.77 0.05
N HIS A 185 -0.40 3.64 0.98
CA HIS A 185 0.97 4.16 1.05
C HIS A 185 2.03 3.15 1.49
N GLU A 186 1.64 2.04 2.13
CA GLU A 186 2.57 0.96 2.52
C GLU A 186 2.82 -0.04 1.38
N LEU A 187 2.01 -0.03 0.32
CA LEU A 187 2.09 -1.03 -0.75
C LEU A 187 3.15 -0.66 -1.80
N HIS A 188 3.64 -1.69 -2.51
CA HIS A 188 4.63 -1.53 -3.59
C HIS A 188 4.05 -0.83 -4.84
N LEU A 189 2.83 -0.30 -4.74
CA LEU A 189 2.07 0.41 -5.76
C LEU A 189 2.53 1.86 -5.96
N ALA A 190 3.53 2.30 -5.21
CA ALA A 190 4.25 3.56 -5.42
C ALA A 190 4.74 3.79 -6.86
N VAL A 191 4.84 2.71 -7.66
CA VAL A 191 5.25 2.78 -9.08
C VAL A 191 4.15 3.33 -9.99
N TYR A 192 2.88 3.34 -9.55
CA TYR A 192 1.75 3.79 -10.38
C TYR A 192 1.25 5.17 -9.96
N HIS A 193 2.09 6.20 -10.11
CA HIS A 193 1.74 7.58 -9.75
C HIS A 193 0.36 8.04 -10.30
N ASP A 194 -0.03 7.56 -11.48
CA ASP A 194 -1.33 7.83 -12.09
C ASP A 194 -2.53 7.27 -11.30
N VAL A 195 -2.39 6.07 -10.71
CA VAL A 195 -3.39 5.49 -9.80
C VAL A 195 -3.54 6.37 -8.56
N HIS A 196 -2.44 6.98 -8.09
CA HIS A 196 -2.51 7.90 -6.94
C HIS A 196 -3.28 9.16 -7.22
N VAL A 197 -3.03 9.78 -8.35
CA VAL A 197 -3.82 10.94 -8.75
C VAL A 197 -5.30 10.58 -8.90
N GLN A 198 -5.64 9.44 -9.51
CA GLN A 198 -7.04 9.04 -9.69
C GLN A 198 -7.77 8.73 -8.38
N LEU A 199 -7.14 8.03 -7.45
CA LEU A 199 -7.73 7.75 -6.14
C LEU A 199 -7.93 9.04 -5.34
N LEU A 200 -6.95 9.96 -5.36
CA LEU A 200 -7.09 11.26 -4.71
C LEU A 200 -8.21 12.10 -5.34
N LYS A 201 -8.39 12.06 -6.67
CA LYS A 201 -9.55 12.70 -7.34
C LYS A 201 -10.89 12.19 -6.83
N GLY A 202 -10.99 10.89 -6.52
CA GLY A 202 -12.21 10.30 -5.94
C GLY A 202 -12.39 10.59 -4.45
N ILE A 203 -11.30 10.69 -3.69
CA ILE A 203 -11.32 10.86 -2.23
C ILE A 203 -11.52 12.32 -1.82
N VAL A 204 -10.74 13.25 -2.37
CA VAL A 204 -10.66 14.66 -1.92
C VAL A 204 -12.03 15.33 -1.87
N PRO A 205 -12.92 15.21 -2.90
CA PRO A 205 -14.21 15.90 -2.89
C PRO A 205 -15.21 15.39 -1.85
N ILE A 206 -15.00 14.19 -1.30
CA ILE A 206 -15.97 13.52 -0.42
C ILE A 206 -15.46 13.29 1.01
N TYR A 207 -14.21 13.67 1.28
CA TYR A 207 -13.53 13.43 2.54
C TYR A 207 -13.89 14.52 3.55
N GLU A 208 -14.62 14.13 4.61
CA GLU A 208 -15.07 15.04 5.67
C GLU A 208 -14.27 14.87 6.98
N GLY A 209 -13.29 13.95 6.97
CA GLY A 209 -12.43 13.62 8.11
C GLY A 209 -11.32 14.63 8.39
N ASP A 210 -10.24 14.17 9.00
CA ASP A 210 -9.08 15.01 9.33
C ASP A 210 -8.34 15.47 8.07
N LYS A 211 -8.64 16.68 7.61
CA LYS A 211 -8.02 17.27 6.42
C LYS A 211 -6.51 17.43 6.55
N THR A 212 -6.00 17.66 7.76
CA THR A 212 -4.55 17.74 8.03
C THR A 212 -3.90 16.40 7.72
N PHE A 213 -4.51 15.29 8.16
CA PHE A 213 -4.05 13.94 7.83
C PHE A 213 -3.98 13.72 6.32
N LEU A 214 -5.03 14.08 5.57
CA LEU A 214 -5.04 13.88 4.12
C LEU A 214 -4.00 14.75 3.40
N ILE A 215 -3.81 16.00 3.84
CA ILE A 215 -2.75 16.88 3.33
C ILE A 215 -1.37 16.26 3.57
N ASP A 216 -1.09 15.77 4.79
CA ASP A 216 0.18 15.11 5.12
C ASP A 216 0.44 13.88 4.23
N GLN A 217 -0.61 13.12 3.90
CA GLN A 217 -0.50 11.98 2.99
C GLN A 217 -0.25 12.41 1.53
N ILE A 218 -0.91 13.48 1.06
CA ILE A 218 -0.65 14.08 -0.26
C ILE A 218 0.81 14.57 -0.36
N ASP A 219 1.29 15.29 0.66
CA ASP A 219 2.66 15.77 0.71
C ASP A 219 3.67 14.64 0.79
N ARG A 220 3.36 13.56 1.51
CA ARG A 220 4.18 12.35 1.50
C ARG A 220 4.30 11.79 0.08
N PHE A 221 3.19 11.59 -0.62
CA PHE A 221 3.19 11.13 -2.02
C PHE A 221 3.97 12.07 -2.93
N ARG A 222 3.75 13.38 -2.81
CA ARG A 222 4.47 14.43 -3.56
C ARG A 222 5.97 14.29 -3.45
N ASN A 223 6.47 14.02 -2.25
CA ASN A 223 7.90 13.98 -1.96
C ASN A 223 8.56 12.62 -2.25
N THR A 224 7.79 11.56 -2.46
CA THR A 224 8.34 10.21 -2.65
C THR A 224 8.08 9.57 -4.00
N HIS A 225 6.92 9.80 -4.62
CA HIS A 225 6.43 9.00 -5.75
C HIS A 225 5.87 9.83 -6.91
N ALA A 226 5.52 11.10 -6.69
CA ALA A 226 4.92 11.94 -7.71
C ALA A 226 5.91 12.30 -8.84
N GLU A 227 5.41 12.32 -10.07
CA GLU A 227 6.12 12.88 -11.21
C GLU A 227 5.80 14.38 -11.37
N ALA A 228 6.60 15.09 -12.18
CA ALA A 228 6.40 16.52 -12.44
C ALA A 228 5.00 16.84 -13.00
N SER A 229 4.40 15.92 -13.76
CA SER A 229 3.04 16.04 -14.31
C SER A 229 1.94 15.96 -13.24
N ASP A 230 2.25 15.42 -12.07
CA ASP A 230 1.25 15.20 -11.02
C ASP A 230 1.14 16.43 -10.10
N LEU A 231 2.19 17.26 -10.02
CA LEU A 231 2.31 18.35 -9.04
C LEU A 231 1.14 19.35 -9.10
N GLU A 232 0.66 19.69 -10.30
CA GLU A 232 -0.47 20.60 -10.46
C GLU A 232 -1.76 20.04 -9.83
N HIS A 233 -2.01 18.73 -10.00
CA HIS A 233 -3.15 18.07 -9.38
C HIS A 233 -3.02 18.02 -7.86
N LEU A 234 -1.81 17.73 -7.34
CA LEU A 234 -1.57 17.67 -5.89
C LEU A 234 -1.72 19.04 -5.22
N ASP A 235 -1.25 20.10 -5.88
CA ASP A 235 -1.44 21.48 -5.42
C ASP A 235 -2.93 21.85 -5.42
N GLU A 236 -3.70 21.43 -6.44
CA GLU A 236 -5.16 21.62 -6.48
C GLU A 236 -5.86 20.89 -5.32
N PHE A 237 -5.52 19.62 -5.06
CA PHE A 237 -6.11 18.87 -3.95
C PHE A 237 -5.84 19.52 -2.59
N THR A 238 -4.60 19.93 -2.36
CA THR A 238 -4.20 20.61 -1.11
C THR A 238 -4.95 21.92 -0.94
N LYS A 239 -5.14 22.67 -2.03
CA LYS A 239 -5.90 23.91 -2.04
C LYS A 239 -7.37 23.67 -1.67
N VAL A 240 -8.04 22.69 -2.28
CA VAL A 240 -9.43 22.32 -1.96
C VAL A 240 -9.58 21.97 -0.47
N LEU A 241 -8.65 21.18 0.08
CA LEU A 241 -8.68 20.81 1.50
C LEU A 241 -8.46 22.01 2.43
N THR A 242 -7.67 22.99 2.01
CA THR A 242 -7.37 24.19 2.82
C THR A 242 -8.48 25.25 2.74
N GLU A 243 -9.12 25.44 1.58
CA GLU A 243 -10.15 26.48 1.37
C GLU A 243 -11.51 26.12 1.99
N GLU A 244 -11.77 24.83 2.24
CA GLU A 244 -12.98 24.34 2.91
C GLU A 244 -12.81 24.12 4.43
N SER A 245 -11.69 24.58 5.02
CA SER A 245 -11.40 24.47 6.46
C SER A 245 -11.72 25.76 7.22
#